data_AF-A0A662PMP4-F1
#
_entry.id   AF-A0A662PMP4-F1
#
_cell.length_a   1.000
_cell.length_b   1.000
_cell.length_c   1.000
_cell.angle_alpha   90.00
_cell.angle_beta   90.00
_cell.angle_gamma   90.00
#
_symmetry.space_group_name_H-M   'P 1'
#
loop_
_entity.id
_entity.type
_entity.pdbx_description
1 polymer ?
#
loop_
_entity_poly.entity_id
_entity_poly.type
_entity_poly.pdbx_seq_one_letter_code
_entity_poly.pdbx_strand_id
1 'polypeptide(L)' 'MDARKYGFAAVCVNPYFVGFASELLKGTEVRVCGVIGFPLGATLKEVKVAEARLVKKLGASEIDM' A
#
# COMPACT_ATOMS: atom_id res chain seq x y z
N MET A 1 -2.86 14.85 2.34
CA MET A 1 -1.83 15.74 1.75
C MET A 1 -0.65 15.97 2.70
N ASP A 2 -0.79 15.65 3.98
CA ASP A 2 0.27 15.85 4.98
C ASP A 2 1.58 15.13 4.66
N ALA A 3 1.52 13.92 4.10
CA ALA A 3 2.74 13.19 3.73
C ALA A 3 3.61 13.94 2.72
N ARG A 4 3.00 14.63 1.74
CA ARG A 4 3.72 15.50 0.81
C ARG A 4 4.24 16.76 1.49
N LYS A 5 3.42 17.36 2.36
CA LYS A 5 3.76 18.61 3.07
C LYS A 5 4.94 18.44 4.03
N TYR A 6 4.99 17.32 4.74
CA TYR A 6 6.00 17.04 5.77
C TYR A 6 7.12 16.12 5.29
N GLY A 7 7.12 15.71 4.02
CA GLY A 7 8.18 14.88 3.44
C GLY A 7 8.28 13.49 4.06
N PHE A 8 7.15 12.86 4.39
CA PHE A 8 7.17 11.49 4.90
C PHE A 8 7.63 10.50 3.83
N ALA A 9 8.34 9.46 4.26
CA ALA A 9 8.88 8.45 3.37
C ALA A 9 7.80 7.63 2.64
N ALA A 10 6.68 7.37 3.32
CA ALA A 10 5.57 6.61 2.77
C ALA A 10 4.23 6.94 3.44
N VAL A 11 3.14 6.63 2.76
CA VAL A 11 1.82 6.45 3.36
C VAL A 11 1.49 4.96 3.42
N CYS A 12 0.96 4.50 4.56
CA CYS A 12 0.51 3.12 4.72
C CYS A 12 -1.01 3.07 4.72
N VAL A 13 -1.60 2.27 3.83
CA VAL A 13 -3.06 2.23 3.61
C VAL A 13 -3.56 0.81 3.38
N ASN A 14 -4.86 0.62 3.59
CA ASN A 14 -5.53 -0.64 3.25
C ASN A 14 -5.46 -0.91 1.73
N PRO A 15 -5.44 -2.19 1.29
CA PRO A 15 -5.32 -2.60 -0.12
C PRO A 15 -6.22 -1.82 -1.08
N TYR A 16 -7.47 -1.58 -0.65
CA TYR A 16 -8.48 -0.88 -1.43
C TYR A 16 -8.04 0.53 -1.87
N PHE A 17 -7.27 1.23 -1.03
CA PHE A 17 -6.84 2.60 -1.30
C PHE A 17 -5.51 2.71 -2.04
N VAL A 18 -4.82 1.59 -2.30
CA VAL A 18 -3.47 1.62 -2.89
C VAL A 18 -3.48 2.29 -4.26
N GLY A 19 -4.40 1.92 -5.14
CA GLY A 19 -4.48 2.52 -6.48
C GLY A 19 -4.77 4.02 -6.43
N PHE A 20 -5.70 4.43 -5.56
CA PHE A 20 -6.01 5.84 -5.35
C PHE A 20 -4.81 6.62 -4.79
N ALA A 21 -4.14 6.09 -3.78
CA ALA A 21 -2.97 6.72 -3.17
C ALA A 21 -1.79 6.81 -4.17
N SER A 22 -1.58 5.77 -4.98
CA SER A 22 -0.54 5.73 -6.01
C SER A 22 -0.76 6.84 -7.05
N GLU A 23 -1.99 6.99 -7.55
CA GLU A 23 -2.28 8.08 -8.51
C GLU A 23 -2.20 9.46 -7.85
N LEU A 24 -2.68 9.62 -6.62
CA LEU A 24 -2.65 10.90 -5.91
C LEU A 24 -1.23 11.39 -5.57
N LEU A 25 -0.30 10.45 -5.33
CA LEU A 25 1.09 10.72 -4.98
C LEU A 25 2.05 10.62 -6.17
N LYS A 26 1.52 10.43 -7.37
CA LYS A 26 2.30 10.36 -8.61
C LYS A 26 3.14 11.62 -8.78
N GLY A 27 4.42 11.43 -9.08
CA GLY A 27 5.40 12.52 -9.23
C GLY A 27 5.89 13.12 -7.91
N THR A 28 5.65 12.45 -6.79
CA THR A 28 6.21 12.81 -5.48
C THR A 28 7.17 11.73 -4.99
N GLU A 29 8.05 12.07 -4.07
CA GLU A 29 8.95 11.11 -3.41
C GLU A 29 8.25 10.25 -2.34
N VAL A 30 6.97 10.51 -2.06
CA VAL A 30 6.21 9.79 -1.03
C VAL A 30 5.78 8.44 -1.60
N ARG A 31 6.28 7.35 -0.99
CA ARG A 31 5.95 5.99 -1.41
C ARG A 31 4.58 5.55 -0.89
N VAL A 32 4.01 4.55 -1.54
CA VAL A 32 2.76 3.90 -1.09
C VAL A 32 3.09 2.51 -0.53
N CYS A 33 2.73 2.30 0.73
CA CYS A 33 2.76 1.02 1.41
C CYS A 33 1.32 0.48 1.54
N GLY A 34 1.12 -0.79 1.17
CA GLY A 34 -0.16 -1.46 1.34
C GLY A 34 -0.06 -2.58 2.37
N VAL A 35 -0.99 -2.62 3.33
CA VAL A 35 -1.07 -3.73 4.30
C VAL A 35 -1.74 -4.96 3.68
N ILE A 36 -1.36 -6.17 4.09
CA ILE A 36 -1.87 -7.45 3.56
C ILE A 36 -2.35 -8.35 4.68
N GLY A 37 -3.57 -8.88 4.56
CA GLY A 37 -4.19 -9.69 5.63
C GLY A 37 -4.44 -8.93 6.94
N PHE A 38 -4.19 -7.63 7.00
CA PHE A 38 -4.34 -6.80 8.19
C PHE A 38 -5.81 -6.60 8.59
N PRO A 39 -6.13 -6.45 9.88
CA PRO A 39 -5.23 -6.56 11.04
C PRO A 39 -5.03 -7.98 11.56
N LEU A 40 -5.98 -8.88 11.29
CA LEU A 40 -6.01 -10.19 11.95
C LEU A 40 -4.94 -11.15 11.43
N GLY A 41 -4.68 -11.14 10.14
CA GLY A 41 -3.66 -11.97 9.50
C GLY A 41 -4.00 -13.47 9.44
N ALA A 42 -5.17 -13.90 9.91
CA ALA A 42 -5.60 -15.30 9.99
C ALA A 42 -6.22 -15.82 8.69
N THR A 43 -5.55 -15.57 7.56
CA THR A 43 -5.92 -16.08 6.23
C THR A 43 -4.84 -17.01 5.68
N LEU A 44 -5.21 -17.84 4.71
CA LEU A 44 -4.28 -18.77 4.07
C LEU A 44 -3.15 -18.01 3.36
N LYS A 45 -1.96 -18.63 3.30
CA LYS A 45 -0.78 -18.03 2.65
C LYS A 45 -1.06 -17.67 1.18
N GLU A 46 -1.83 -18.50 0.48
CA GLU A 46 -2.20 -18.30 -0.92
C GLU A 46 -3.03 -17.02 -1.10
N VAL A 47 -3.90 -16.72 -0.12
CA VAL A 47 -4.71 -15.49 -0.12
C VAL A 47 -3.81 -14.27 0.09
N LYS A 48 -2.88 -14.32 1.06
CA LYS A 48 -1.92 -13.23 1.27
C LYS A 48 -1.04 -12.97 0.04
N VAL A 49 -0.58 -14.04 -0.62
CA VAL A 49 0.21 -13.92 -1.87
C VAL A 49 -0.62 -13.30 -3.00
N ALA A 50 -1.88 -13.70 -3.15
CA ALA A 50 -2.76 -13.10 -4.16
C ALA A 50 -3.01 -11.62 -3.89
N GLU A 51 -3.29 -11.25 -2.64
CA GLU A 51 -3.50 -9.86 -2.22
C GLU A 51 -2.25 -9.01 -2.45
N ALA A 52 -1.07 -9.49 -2.04
CA ALA A 52 0.22 -8.82 -2.25
C ALA A 52 0.50 -8.55 -3.73
N ARG A 53 0.22 -9.52 -4.62
CA ARG A 53 0.37 -9.35 -6.07
C ARG A 53 -0.56 -8.28 -6.63
N LEU A 54 -1.82 -8.24 -6.17
CA LEU A 54 -2.79 -7.23 -6.60
C LEU A 54 -2.39 -5.84 -6.14
N VAL A 55 -2.02 -5.69 -4.88
CA VAL A 55 -1.57 -4.42 -4.30
C VAL A 55 -0.30 -3.91 -5.00
N LYS A 56 0.64 -4.82 -5.33
CA LYS A 56 1.80 -4.46 -6.15
C LYS A 56 1.39 -3.92 -7.53
N LYS A 57 0.44 -4.57 -8.19
CA LYS A 57 -0.10 -4.13 -9.49
C LYS A 57 -0.81 -2.77 -9.42
N LEU A 58 -1.41 -2.45 -8.27
CA LEU A 58 -2.06 -1.17 -8.00
C LEU A 58 -1.08 -0.02 -7.70
N GLY A 59 0.24 -0.29 -7.66
CA GLY A 59 1.27 0.75 -7.51
C GLY A 59 1.92 0.82 -6.12
N ALA A 60 1.67 -0.15 -5.24
CA ALA A 60 2.41 -0.20 -3.98
C ALA A 60 3.92 -0.39 -4.22
N SER A 61 4.70 0.43 -3.53
CA SER A 61 6.16 0.33 -3.48
C SER A 61 6.63 -0.54 -2.33
N GLU A 62 5.83 -0.59 -1.26
CA GLU A 62 6.08 -1.38 -0.06
C GLU A 62 4.85 -2.21 0.30
N ILE A 63 5.08 -3.34 0.96
CA ILE A 63 4.03 -4.26 1.44
C ILE A 63 4.34 -4.57 2.91
N ASP A 64 3.32 -4.44 3.76
CA ASP A 64 3.39 -4.77 5.19
C ASP A 64 2.38 -5.88 5.50
N MET A 65 2.80 -6.96 6.18
CA MET A 65 2.01 -8.21 6.29
C MET A 65 2.00 -8.83 7.67
#